data_AF-A0A846QRA5-F1
#
_entry.id   AF-A0A846QRA5-F1
#
_cell.length_a   1.000
_cell.length_b   1.000
_cell.length_c   1.000
_cell.angle_alpha   90.00
_cell.angle_beta   90.00
_cell.angle_gamma   90.00
#
_symmetry.space_group_name_H-M   'P 1'
#
loop_
_entity.id
_entity.type
_entity.pdbx_description
1 polymer ?
#
loop_
_entity_poly.entity_id
_entity_poly.type
_entity_poly.pdbx_seq_one_letter_code
_entity_poly.pdbx_strand_id
1 'polypeptide(L)'
;MPTQENTVPKPFLQTLSMLHLGLFTGLVAFTGFAYYTGDSLKTESYPNGDVFLYLVPIGAIVGYFFSQFMFQKMVGNIPQKRPLQSKLARYQSASLIKYAILEAPAFLALFAFLQDSHALYLTIVVSLIVYFFTQRPTEDKIKKHLHLR
;
A
#
# COMPACT_ATOMS: atom_id res chain seq x y z
N MET A 1 19.44 26.67 22.71
CA MET A 1 18.60 25.48 22.97
C MET A 1 17.97 25.07 21.65
N PRO A 2 18.17 23.84 21.14
CA PRO A 2 17.45 23.41 19.95
C PRO A 2 15.98 23.23 20.34
N THR A 3 15.09 24.00 19.71
CA THR A 3 13.65 23.92 19.86
C THR A 3 13.19 22.52 19.45
N GLN A 4 12.44 21.82 20.32
CA GLN A 4 11.86 20.49 20.05
C GLN A 4 10.77 20.49 18.96
N GLU A 5 10.77 21.49 18.08
CA GLU A 5 9.64 21.85 17.22
C GLU A 5 9.54 21.02 15.93
N ASN A 6 10.57 20.22 15.58
CA ASN A 6 10.64 19.51 14.30
C ASN A 6 10.99 18.01 14.39
N THR A 7 11.10 17.43 15.58
CA THR A 7 11.38 16.00 15.74
C THR A 7 10.09 15.17 15.65
N VAL A 8 10.08 14.12 14.83
CA VAL A 8 8.93 13.20 14.75
C VAL A 8 8.83 12.42 16.08
N PRO A 9 7.69 12.48 16.80
CA PRO A 9 7.55 11.73 18.05
C PRO A 9 7.63 10.22 17.81
N LYS A 10 8.43 9.51 18.63
CA LYS A 10 8.54 8.04 18.56
C LYS A 10 7.18 7.32 18.60
N PRO A 11 6.22 7.70 19.47
CA PRO A 11 4.92 7.03 19.51
C PRO A 11 4.15 7.16 18.19
N PHE A 12 4.25 8.31 17.52
CA PHE A 12 3.60 8.51 16.22
C PHE A 12 4.17 7.58 15.15
N LEU A 13 5.50 7.46 15.08
CA LEU A 13 6.15 6.55 14.12
C LEU A 13 5.78 5.09 14.41
N GLN A 14 5.70 4.70 15.68
CA GLN A 14 5.26 3.37 16.09
C GLN A 14 3.82 3.09 15.64
N THR A 15 2.88 4.01 15.91
CA THR A 15 1.49 3.86 15.46
C THR A 15 1.40 3.69 13.94
N LEU A 16 2.08 4.56 13.18
CA LEU A 16 2.03 4.48 11.72
C LEU A 16 2.68 3.19 11.19
N SER A 17 3.76 2.73 11.83
CA SER A 17 4.39 1.45 11.50
C SER A 17 3.50 0.26 11.85
N MET A 18 2.76 0.29 12.96
CA MET A 18 1.81 -0.77 13.31
C MET A 18 0.66 -0.84 12.32
N LEU A 19 0.14 0.31 11.87
CA LEU A 19 -0.91 0.36 10.86
C LEU A 19 -0.42 -0.21 9.51
N HIS A 20 0.77 0.19 9.07
CA HIS A 20 1.38 -0.38 7.85
C HIS A 20 1.62 -1.89 7.97
N LEU A 21 2.20 -2.34 9.09
CA LEU A 21 2.46 -3.75 9.34
C LEU A 21 1.19 -4.57 9.44
N GLY A 22 0.12 -4.04 10.04
CA GLY A 22 -1.17 -4.74 10.14
C GLY A 22 -1.76 -5.04 8.76
N LEU A 23 -1.84 -4.02 7.90
CA LEU A 23 -2.33 -4.17 6.52
C LEU A 23 -1.41 -5.09 5.70
N PHE A 24 -0.09 -4.88 5.77
CA PHE A 24 0.89 -5.69 5.06
C PHE A 24 0.84 -7.16 5.47
N THR A 25 0.80 -7.44 6.78
CA THR A 25 0.75 -8.81 7.31
C THR A 25 -0.57 -9.47 6.97
N GLY A 26 -1.69 -8.73 7.03
CA GLY A 26 -3.00 -9.21 6.57
C GLY A 26 -2.95 -9.67 5.12
N LEU A 27 -2.45 -8.83 4.22
CA LEU A 27 -2.32 -9.15 2.80
C LEU A 27 -1.41 -10.37 2.55
N VAL A 28 -0.25 -10.45 3.23
CA VAL A 28 0.67 -11.58 3.13
C VAL A 28 0.04 -12.87 3.64
N ALA A 29 -0.63 -12.83 4.80
CA ALA A 29 -1.30 -13.99 5.38
C ALA A 29 -2.44 -14.50 4.48
N PHE A 30 -3.26 -13.59 3.94
CA PHE A 30 -4.29 -13.95 2.97
C PHE A 30 -3.72 -14.53 1.68
N THR A 31 -2.57 -14.04 1.23
CA THR A 31 -1.87 -14.60 0.06
C THR A 31 -1.40 -16.03 0.34
N GLY A 32 -0.82 -16.29 1.51
CA GLY A 32 -0.45 -17.64 1.92
C GLY A 32 -1.64 -18.58 2.04
N PHE A 33 -2.75 -18.10 2.61
CA PHE A 33 -4.01 -18.85 2.68
C PHE A 33 -4.56 -19.17 1.28
N ALA A 34 -4.58 -18.19 0.38
CA ALA A 34 -5.06 -18.37 -0.99
C ALA A 34 -4.20 -19.36 -1.76
N TYR A 35 -2.87 -19.29 -1.61
CA TYR A 35 -1.94 -20.24 -2.21
C TYR A 35 -2.13 -21.68 -1.69
N TYR A 36 -2.41 -21.85 -0.39
CA TYR A 36 -2.63 -23.17 0.20
C TYR A 36 -3.99 -23.77 -0.17
N THR A 37 -5.02 -22.92 -0.35
CA THR A 37 -6.40 -23.36 -0.61
C THR A 37 -6.69 -23.53 -2.09
N GLY A 38 -6.00 -22.78 -2.96
CA GLY A 38 -6.18 -22.85 -4.40
C GLY A 38 -5.73 -24.17 -5.00
N ASP A 39 -6.27 -24.48 -6.18
CA ASP A 39 -5.81 -25.59 -7.01
C ASP A 39 -4.36 -25.39 -7.46
N SER A 40 -3.77 -26.45 -8.04
CA SER A 40 -2.44 -26.40 -8.63
C SER A 40 -2.30 -25.21 -9.59
N LEU A 41 -1.19 -24.49 -9.49
CA LEU A 41 -0.90 -23.31 -10.30
C LEU A 41 -1.06 -23.61 -11.79
N LYS A 42 -1.91 -22.83 -12.46
CA LYS A 42 -2.12 -22.90 -13.91
C LYS A 42 -1.26 -21.88 -14.64
N THR A 43 -0.43 -22.36 -15.56
CA THR A 43 0.35 -21.52 -16.49
C THR A 43 -0.29 -21.45 -17.87
N GLU A 44 -1.19 -22.38 -18.19
CA GLU A 44 -1.76 -22.57 -19.52
C GLU A 44 -3.18 -21.98 -19.64
N SER A 45 -3.45 -21.35 -20.79
CA SER A 45 -4.74 -20.90 -21.33
C SER A 45 -5.77 -20.32 -20.34
N TYR A 46 -6.03 -19.02 -20.48
CA TYR A 46 -7.15 -18.35 -19.80
C TYR A 46 -8.50 -18.88 -20.27
N PRO A 47 -9.51 -18.92 -19.38
CA PRO A 47 -10.89 -19.06 -19.80
C PRO A 47 -11.25 -17.95 -20.81
N ASN A 48 -11.84 -18.34 -21.94
CA ASN A 48 -12.30 -17.38 -22.94
C ASN A 48 -13.30 -16.40 -22.29
N GLY A 49 -13.00 -15.10 -22.35
CA GLY A 49 -13.86 -14.05 -21.81
C GLY A 49 -13.65 -13.73 -20.32
N ASP A 50 -12.54 -14.18 -19.71
CA ASP A 50 -12.22 -13.79 -18.33
C ASP A 50 -11.95 -12.28 -18.22
N VAL A 51 -12.85 -11.56 -17.54
CA VAL A 51 -12.74 -10.11 -17.31
C VAL A 51 -11.54 -9.81 -16.40
N PHE A 52 -11.17 -10.72 -15.49
CA PHE A 52 -10.05 -10.52 -14.56
C PHE A 52 -8.70 -10.43 -15.28
N LEU A 53 -8.57 -11.03 -16.46
CA LEU A 53 -7.36 -10.95 -17.30
C LEU A 53 -6.99 -9.50 -17.63
N TYR A 54 -7.98 -8.64 -17.83
CA TYR A 54 -7.78 -7.22 -18.13
C TYR A 54 -7.92 -6.36 -16.87
N LEU A 55 -8.91 -6.66 -16.04
CA LEU A 55 -9.25 -5.86 -14.87
C LEU A 55 -8.12 -5.88 -13.82
N VAL A 56 -7.50 -7.03 -13.57
CA VAL A 56 -6.47 -7.16 -12.53
C VAL A 56 -5.20 -6.37 -12.90
N PRO A 57 -4.59 -6.53 -14.10
CA PRO A 57 -3.41 -5.75 -14.46
C PRO A 57 -3.70 -4.25 -14.54
N ILE A 58 -4.82 -3.85 -15.15
CA ILE A 58 -5.22 -2.43 -15.23
C ILE A 58 -5.44 -1.87 -13.83
N GLY A 59 -6.16 -2.60 -12.98
CA GLY A 59 -6.40 -2.22 -11.59
C GLY A 59 -5.10 -2.08 -10.79
N ALA A 60 -4.13 -2.98 -10.98
CA ALA A 60 -2.82 -2.90 -10.34
C ALA A 60 -2.02 -1.66 -10.79
N ILE A 61 -1.98 -1.39 -12.09
CA ILE A 61 -1.30 -0.21 -12.66
C ILE A 61 -1.97 1.07 -12.14
N VAL A 62 -3.30 1.16 -12.25
CA VAL A 62 -4.07 2.33 -11.79
C VAL A 62 -3.89 2.51 -10.30
N GLY A 63 -4.03 1.47 -9.48
CA GLY A 63 -3.86 1.55 -8.03
C GLY A 63 -2.44 1.97 -7.63
N TYR A 64 -1.41 1.45 -8.30
CA TYR A 64 -0.02 1.88 -8.10
C TYR A 64 0.13 3.39 -8.30
N PHE A 65 -0.23 3.91 -9.48
CA PHE A 65 -0.03 5.32 -9.80
C PHE A 65 -0.97 6.22 -9.00
N PHE A 66 -2.23 5.81 -8.83
CA PHE A 66 -3.24 6.58 -8.12
C PHE A 66 -2.93 6.70 -6.63
N SER A 67 -2.43 5.63 -5.99
CA SER A 67 -2.00 5.67 -4.59
C SER A 67 -0.92 6.74 -4.36
N GLN A 68 0.04 6.81 -5.27
CA GLN A 68 1.14 7.77 -5.20
C GLN A 68 0.68 9.20 -5.50
N PHE A 69 -0.15 9.37 -6.53
CA PHE A 69 -0.74 10.66 -6.87
C PHE A 69 -1.56 11.22 -5.70
N MET A 70 -2.43 10.41 -5.11
CA MET A 70 -3.28 10.83 -4.00
C MET A 70 -2.46 11.20 -2.77
N PHE A 71 -1.46 10.38 -2.43
CA PHE A 71 -0.54 10.67 -1.33
C PHE A 71 0.19 12.01 -1.53
N GLN A 72 0.78 12.22 -2.71
CA GLN A 72 1.50 13.45 -3.03
C GLN A 72 0.57 14.66 -2.99
N LYS A 73 -0.65 14.55 -3.53
CA LYS A 73 -1.65 15.61 -3.48
C LYS A 73 -2.04 15.96 -2.04
N MET A 74 -2.26 14.96 -1.20
CA MET A 74 -2.65 15.19 0.20
C MET A 74 -1.52 15.79 1.03
N VAL A 75 -0.30 15.29 0.88
CA VAL A 75 0.88 15.79 1.61
C VAL A 75 1.32 17.17 1.12
N GLY A 76 1.32 17.40 -0.20
CA GLY A 76 1.67 18.69 -0.80
C GLY A 76 0.71 19.82 -0.41
N ASN A 77 -0.55 19.48 -0.09
CA ASN A 77 -1.55 20.44 0.39
C ASN A 77 -1.47 20.74 1.89
N ILE A 78 -0.48 20.23 2.62
CA ILE A 78 -0.28 20.54 4.05
C ILE A 78 0.41 21.90 4.18
N PRO A 79 -0.23 22.93 4.78
CA PRO A 79 0.40 24.24 4.91
C PRO A 79 1.61 24.21 5.85
N GLN A 80 2.71 24.84 5.42
CA GLN A 80 3.97 24.84 6.18
C GLN A 80 3.89 25.51 7.55
N LYS A 81 2.99 26.49 7.71
CA LYS A 81 2.76 27.20 8.98
C LYS A 81 1.94 26.41 10.00
N ARG A 82 1.44 25.21 9.66
CA ARG A 82 0.66 24.42 10.61
C ARG A 82 1.53 23.85 11.74
N PRO A 83 0.97 23.69 12.95
CA PRO A 83 1.63 22.96 14.03
C PRO A 83 2.04 21.55 13.61
N LEU A 84 3.20 21.08 14.08
CA LEU A 84 3.75 19.76 13.75
C LEU A 84 2.74 18.63 13.93
N GLN A 85 2.02 18.61 15.06
CA GLN A 85 1.01 17.60 15.36
C GLN A 85 -0.09 17.52 14.28
N SER A 86 -0.54 18.66 13.74
CA SER A 86 -1.52 18.71 12.66
C SER A 86 -0.94 18.20 11.33
N LYS A 87 0.34 18.49 11.05
CA LYS A 87 1.04 17.96 9.86
C LYS A 87 1.14 16.44 9.92
N LEU A 88 1.56 15.90 11.07
CA LEU A 88 1.69 14.46 11.30
C LEU A 88 0.35 13.73 11.20
N ALA A 89 -0.72 14.26 11.79
CA ALA A 89 -2.06 13.68 11.66
C ALA A 89 -2.51 13.59 10.18
N ARG A 90 -2.31 14.66 9.40
CA ARG A 90 -2.65 14.66 7.96
C ARG A 90 -1.78 13.69 7.16
N TYR A 91 -0.49 13.60 7.49
CA TYR A 91 0.42 12.64 6.88
C TYR A 91 -0.01 11.19 7.17
N GLN A 92 -0.44 10.89 8.39
CA GLN A 92 -0.99 9.59 8.75
C GLN A 92 -2.23 9.25 7.93
N SER A 93 -3.19 10.17 7.80
CA SER A 93 -4.37 9.97 6.94
C SER A 93 -4.00 9.75 5.47
N ALA A 94 -3.06 10.53 4.94
CA ALA A 94 -2.57 10.37 3.57
C ALA A 94 -1.91 9.00 3.36
N SER A 95 -1.13 8.53 4.34
CA SER A 95 -0.49 7.23 4.32
C SER A 95 -1.52 6.09 4.34
N LEU A 96 -2.56 6.18 5.19
CA LEU A 96 -3.62 5.18 5.25
C LEU A 96 -4.39 5.07 3.93
N ILE A 97 -4.74 6.22 3.32
CA ILE A 97 -5.42 6.24 2.01
C ILE A 97 -4.52 5.62 0.93
N LYS A 98 -3.22 5.95 0.94
CA LYS A 98 -2.25 5.34 0.03
C LYS A 98 -2.22 3.81 0.17
N TYR A 99 -2.17 3.31 1.40
CA TYR A 99 -2.15 1.88 1.68
C TYR A 99 -3.43 1.19 1.20
N ALA A 100 -4.60 1.75 1.52
CA ALA A 100 -5.89 1.19 1.10
C ALA A 100 -6.05 1.13 -0.44
N ILE A 101 -5.61 2.18 -1.16
CA ILE A 101 -5.65 2.20 -2.62
C ILE A 101 -4.74 1.11 -3.21
N LEU A 102 -3.61 0.82 -2.57
CA LEU A 102 -2.69 -0.21 -3.04
C LEU A 102 -3.17 -1.63 -2.71
N GLU A 103 -3.84 -1.79 -1.57
CA GLU A 103 -4.36 -3.06 -1.11
C GLU A 103 -5.57 -3.53 -1.93
N ALA A 104 -6.42 -2.60 -2.40
CA ALA A 104 -7.59 -2.91 -3.21
C ALA A 104 -7.30 -3.74 -4.48
N PRO A 105 -6.37 -3.36 -5.38
CA PRO A 105 -6.01 -4.19 -6.53
C PRO A 105 -5.26 -5.47 -6.12
N ALA A 106 -4.56 -5.49 -4.99
CA ALA A 106 -3.92 -6.70 -4.49
C ALA A 106 -4.96 -7.74 -4.05
N PHE A 107 -6.01 -7.33 -3.34
CA PHE A 107 -7.12 -8.21 -3.00
C PHE A 107 -7.95 -8.63 -4.22
N LEU A 108 -8.13 -7.74 -5.20
CA LEU A 108 -8.78 -8.09 -6.46
C LEU A 108 -8.00 -9.19 -7.20
N ALA A 109 -6.68 -9.06 -7.26
CA ALA A 109 -5.80 -10.09 -7.83
C ALA A 109 -5.84 -11.39 -7.03
N LEU A 110 -5.87 -11.33 -5.70
CA LEU A 110 -6.05 -12.51 -4.85
C LEU A 110 -7.39 -13.22 -5.08
N PHE A 111 -8.47 -12.46 -5.25
CA PHE A 111 -9.79 -13.02 -5.54
C PHE A 111 -9.79 -13.74 -6.90
N ALA A 112 -9.22 -13.12 -7.93
CA ALA A 112 -9.06 -13.76 -9.24
C ALA A 112 -8.18 -15.02 -9.15
N PHE A 113 -7.12 -14.99 -8.34
CA PHE A 113 -6.28 -16.16 -8.09
C PHE A 113 -7.05 -17.30 -7.40
N LEU A 114 -7.90 -17.01 -6.41
CA LEU A 114 -8.72 -18.02 -5.74
C LEU A 114 -9.75 -18.69 -6.67
N GLN A 115 -10.19 -17.99 -7.71
CA GLN A 115 -11.17 -18.50 -8.65
C GLN A 115 -10.55 -19.43 -9.70
N ASP A 116 -9.36 -19.08 -10.20
CA ASP A 116 -8.78 -19.76 -11.36
C ASP A 116 -7.43 -20.47 -11.08
N SER A 117 -6.72 -20.09 -10.02
CA SER A 117 -5.35 -20.52 -9.70
C SER A 117 -4.32 -20.15 -10.78
N HIS A 118 -4.62 -19.17 -11.63
CA HIS A 118 -3.70 -18.70 -12.66
C HIS A 118 -2.49 -17.95 -12.08
N ALA A 119 -1.29 -18.34 -12.50
CA ALA A 119 -0.03 -17.81 -11.98
C ALA A 119 0.14 -16.29 -12.19
N LEU A 120 -0.48 -15.71 -13.23
CA LEU A 120 -0.46 -14.26 -13.49
C LEU A 120 -1.02 -13.47 -12.30
N TYR A 121 -2.16 -13.90 -11.75
CA TYR A 121 -2.82 -13.20 -10.64
C TYR A 121 -1.94 -13.22 -9.39
N LEU A 122 -1.34 -14.37 -9.06
CA LEU A 122 -0.41 -14.49 -7.94
C LEU A 122 0.86 -13.64 -8.15
N THR A 123 1.39 -13.59 -9.37
CA THR A 123 2.57 -12.77 -9.71
C THR A 123 2.28 -11.29 -9.46
N ILE A 124 1.09 -10.81 -9.82
CA ILE A 124 0.66 -9.43 -9.58
C ILE A 124 0.54 -9.16 -8.07
N VAL A 125 -0.08 -10.08 -7.30
CA VAL A 125 -0.18 -9.95 -5.84
C VAL A 125 1.21 -9.83 -5.21
N VAL A 126 2.14 -10.73 -5.56
CA VAL A 126 3.51 -10.72 -5.03
C VAL A 126 4.22 -9.42 -5.39
N SER A 127 4.06 -8.94 -6.63
CA SER A 127 4.63 -7.67 -7.07
C SER A 127 4.10 -6.48 -6.26
N LEU A 128 2.79 -6.45 -5.99
CA LEU A 128 2.16 -5.43 -5.16
C LEU A 128 2.60 -5.52 -3.70
N ILE A 129 2.78 -6.72 -3.14
CA ILE A 129 3.33 -6.93 -1.78
C ILE A 129 4.75 -6.39 -1.67
N VAL A 130 5.62 -6.70 -2.64
CA VAL A 130 6.99 -6.16 -2.66
C VAL A 130 6.95 -4.63 -2.71
N TYR A 131 6.10 -4.05 -3.56
CA TYR A 131 5.94 -2.61 -3.59
C TYR A 131 5.39 -2.05 -2.28
N PHE A 132 4.37 -2.65 -1.67
CA PHE A 132 3.79 -2.22 -0.39
C PHE A 132 4.86 -2.25 0.72
N PHE A 133 5.72 -3.26 0.74
CA PHE A 133 6.85 -3.31 1.67
C PHE A 133 7.76 -2.07 1.57
N THR A 134 8.06 -1.61 0.34
CA THR A 134 8.84 -0.37 0.15
C THR A 134 8.14 0.89 0.66
N GLN A 135 6.83 0.85 0.89
CA GLN A 135 6.04 1.95 1.44
C GLN A 135 6.09 2.04 2.97
N ARG A 136 6.90 1.21 3.64
CA ARG A 136 7.08 1.27 5.10
C ARG A 136 7.42 2.70 5.57
N PRO A 137 6.70 3.20 6.60
CA PRO A 137 6.97 4.52 7.16
C PRO A 137 8.31 4.52 7.89
N THR A 138 9.11 5.57 7.66
CA THR A 138 10.38 5.81 8.35
C THR A 138 10.45 7.30 8.70
N GLU A 139 11.21 7.63 9.74
CA GLU A 139 11.38 9.01 10.16
C GLU A 139 11.90 9.89 9.02
N ASP A 140 12.90 9.41 8.27
CA ASP A 140 13.50 10.14 7.15
C ASP A 140 12.50 10.43 6.03
N LYS A 141 11.64 9.45 5.66
CA LYS A 141 10.57 9.68 4.68
C LYS A 141 9.61 10.75 5.17
N ILE A 142 9.19 10.70 6.44
CA ILE A 142 8.26 11.67 7.02
C ILE A 142 8.87 13.08 6.99
N LYS A 143 10.12 13.22 7.47
CA LYS A 143 10.84 14.51 7.47
C LYS A 143 10.98 15.07 6.05
N LYS A 144 11.39 14.22 5.10
CA LYS A 144 11.51 14.60 3.68
C LYS A 144 10.17 15.06 3.10
N HIS A 145 9.08 14.35 3.36
CA HIS A 145 7.76 14.69 2.83
C HIS A 145 7.14 15.94 3.47
N LEU A 146 7.42 16.20 4.74
CA LEU A 146 6.90 17.36 5.48
C LEU A 146 7.85 18.56 5.49
N HIS A 147 9.01 18.46 4.82
CA HIS A 147 10.08 19.46 4.82
C HIS A 147 10.54 19.85 6.24
N LEU A 148 10.65 18.86 7.14
CA LEU A 148 11.17 19.05 8.48
C LEU A 148 12.71 18.99 8.44
N ARG A 149 13.37 19.88 9.18
CA ARG A 149 14.84 19.93 9.33
C ARG A 149 15.30 19.05 10.48
#